data_AF-A0A961TKH7-F1
#
_entry.id   AF-A0A961TKH7-F1
#
_cell.length_a   1.000
_cell.length_b   1.000
_cell.length_c   1.000
_cell.angle_alpha   90.00
_cell.angle_beta   90.00
_cell.angle_gamma   90.00
#
_symmetry.space_group_name_H-M   'P 1'
#
loop_
_entity.id
_entity.type
_entity.pdbx_description
1 polymer ?
#
loop_
_entity_poly.entity_id
_entity_poly.type
_entity_poly.pdbx_seq_one_letter_code
_entity_poly.pdbx_strand_id
1 'polypeptide(L)'
;MGQFGRSACGILCVTGAVLLAGCAAESAGGGDPGYRPLPQGQSCQTIRAELNRMDSRGVPSKIEASQSGRKLSPGDKADVDRYNNLLGQYLGGRCHV
;
A
#
# COMPACT_ATOMS: atom_id res chain seq x y z
N MET A 1 -18.85 44.13 5.54
CA MET A 1 -19.95 44.40 4.59
C MET A 1 -19.42 44.28 3.16
N GLY A 2 -20.17 43.66 2.24
CA GLY A 2 -19.86 43.49 0.80
C GLY A 2 -19.55 42.02 0.48
N GLN A 3 -20.45 41.14 0.01
CA GLN A 3 -21.45 41.24 -1.08
C GLN A 3 -20.85 41.79 -2.37
N PHE A 4 -20.73 40.94 -3.41
CA PHE A 4 -21.39 41.07 -4.70
C PHE A 4 -20.94 39.92 -5.59
N GLY A 5 -21.83 38.94 -5.78
CA GLY A 5 -21.75 38.08 -6.95
C GLY A 5 -21.97 38.88 -8.23
N ARG A 6 -21.54 38.34 -9.36
CA ARG A 6 -22.22 38.39 -10.67
C ARG A 6 -21.40 37.63 -11.70
N SER A 7 -21.92 36.48 -12.10
CA SER A 7 -21.68 35.87 -13.40
C SER A 7 -22.10 36.85 -14.51
N ALA A 8 -21.25 37.05 -15.51
CA ALA A 8 -21.55 36.76 -16.91
C ALA A 8 -20.53 37.42 -17.86
N CYS A 9 -20.10 36.60 -18.83
CA CYS A 9 -19.81 36.96 -20.21
C CYS A 9 -18.64 37.92 -20.51
N GLY A 10 -17.56 37.32 -21.01
CA GLY A 10 -16.96 37.76 -22.26
C GLY A 10 -15.65 38.53 -22.14
N ILE A 11 -14.79 38.27 -23.15
CA ILE A 11 -13.60 39.01 -23.56
C ILE A 11 -12.27 38.41 -23.06
N LEU A 12 -11.80 37.45 -23.87
CA LEU A 12 -10.49 37.44 -24.54
C LEU A 12 -9.34 38.14 -23.77
N CYS A 13 -8.44 37.38 -23.16
CA CYS A 13 -7.05 37.78 -22.90
C CYS A 13 -6.20 36.55 -22.53
N VAL A 14 -5.36 36.14 -23.47
CA VAL A 14 -4.06 35.44 -23.32
C VAL A 14 -3.77 34.86 -21.93
N THR A 15 -4.05 33.58 -21.71
CA THR A 15 -3.54 32.83 -20.55
C THR A 15 -2.33 31.99 -20.96
N GLY A 16 -1.18 32.66 -20.99
CA GLY A 16 0.06 32.02 -20.58
C GLY A 16 -0.01 31.79 -19.07
N ALA A 17 -0.35 30.58 -18.67
CA ALA A 17 -0.18 30.11 -17.30
C ALA A 17 0.08 28.60 -17.36
N VAL A 18 1.36 28.27 -17.52
CA VAL A 18 1.90 27.00 -17.03
C VAL A 18 1.68 27.01 -15.52
N LEU A 19 0.56 26.47 -15.07
CA LEU A 19 0.36 26.12 -13.68
C LEU A 19 -0.13 24.68 -13.68
N LEU A 20 0.77 23.84 -13.17
CA LEU A 20 0.61 22.43 -12.98
C LEU A 20 -0.72 22.16 -12.25
N ALA A 21 -1.76 21.81 -13.00
CA ALA A 21 -2.87 21.03 -12.47
C ALA A 21 -2.44 19.56 -12.37
N GLY A 22 -1.29 19.32 -11.75
CA GLY A 22 -1.05 18.08 -11.03
C GLY A 22 -1.74 18.27 -9.69
N CYS A 23 -2.86 17.59 -9.51
CA CYS A 23 -3.51 17.46 -8.20
C CYS A 23 -2.57 16.68 -7.28
N ALA A 24 -1.54 17.35 -6.77
CA ALA A 24 -0.66 16.91 -5.71
C ALA A 24 -0.91 17.83 -4.52
N ALA A 25 -2.12 17.72 -3.96
CA ALA A 25 -2.41 18.23 -2.64
C ALA A 25 -2.09 17.13 -1.62
N GLU A 26 -0.93 17.28 -0.99
CA GLU A 26 -0.69 17.02 0.42
C GLU A 26 -1.19 15.69 1.02
N SER A 27 -0.28 14.74 1.16
CA SER A 27 -0.08 14.04 2.43
C SER A 27 1.38 13.64 2.56
N ALA A 28 2.16 14.51 3.19
CA ALA A 28 3.36 14.11 3.88
C ALA A 28 2.98 13.08 4.98
N GLY A 29 3.19 11.80 4.71
CA GLY A 29 2.99 10.73 5.67
C GLY A 29 2.94 9.40 4.96
N GLY A 30 3.95 8.54 5.19
CA GLY A 30 3.96 7.18 4.67
C GLY A 30 2.62 6.50 5.00
N GLY A 31 1.81 6.27 3.98
CA GLY A 31 0.43 5.85 4.13
C GLY A 31 0.36 4.49 4.81
N ASP A 32 -0.24 4.45 5.99
CA ASP A 32 -0.78 3.20 6.53
C ASP A 32 -1.79 2.69 5.49
N PRO A 33 -1.68 1.44 4.99
CA PRO A 33 -2.51 0.90 3.90
C PRO A 33 -4.01 0.77 4.24
N GLY A 34 -4.46 1.43 5.31
CA GLY A 34 -5.77 1.29 5.89
C GLY A 34 -5.84 0.05 6.78
N TYR A 35 -6.61 0.16 7.86
CA TYR A 35 -6.89 -0.98 8.71
C TYR A 35 -7.64 -2.06 7.92
N ARG A 36 -7.07 -3.26 7.86
CA ARG A 36 -7.70 -4.44 7.30
C ARG A 36 -7.98 -5.42 8.43
N PRO A 37 -9.26 -5.74 8.70
CA PRO A 37 -9.58 -6.68 9.75
C PRO A 37 -8.97 -8.05 9.45
N LEU A 38 -8.57 -8.73 10.51
CA LEU A 38 -8.03 -10.09 10.44
C LEU A 38 -9.11 -11.07 9.95
N PRO A 39 -8.73 -12.14 9.22
CA PRO A 39 -9.66 -13.22 8.89
C PRO A 39 -10.26 -13.84 10.16
N GLN A 40 -11.52 -14.30 10.07
CA GLN A 40 -12.17 -14.96 11.20
C GLN A 40 -11.35 -16.16 11.68
N GLY A 41 -11.13 -16.25 12.99
CA GLY A 41 -10.33 -17.32 13.61
C GLY A 41 -8.80 -17.10 13.61
N GLN A 42 -8.30 -16.01 13.03
CA GLN A 42 -6.89 -15.63 13.14
C GLN A 42 -6.68 -14.50 14.15
N SER A 43 -5.58 -14.58 14.88
CA SER A 43 -5.09 -13.51 15.75
C SER A 43 -3.71 -13.02 15.31
N CYS A 44 -3.30 -11.85 15.80
CA CYS A 44 -1.96 -11.33 15.58
C CYS A 44 -0.87 -12.32 16.01
N GLN A 45 -1.12 -13.07 17.09
CA GLN A 45 -0.19 -14.08 17.60
C GLN A 45 -0.08 -15.28 16.67
N THR A 46 -1.20 -15.78 16.11
CA THR A 46 -1.16 -16.92 15.19
C THR A 46 -0.50 -16.55 13.87
N ILE A 47 -0.76 -15.34 13.34
CA ILE A 47 -0.13 -14.84 12.12
C ILE A 47 1.37 -14.67 12.32
N ARG A 48 1.79 -14.05 13.44
CA ARG A 48 3.21 -13.87 13.76
C ARG A 48 3.93 -15.21 13.92
N ALA A 49 3.30 -16.18 14.58
CA ALA A 49 3.87 -17.52 14.72
C ALA A 49 4.08 -18.19 13.35
N GLU A 50 3.13 -18.03 12.42
CA GLU A 50 3.25 -18.57 11.08
C GLU A 50 4.31 -17.85 10.24
N LEU A 51 4.37 -16.52 10.30
CA LEU A 51 5.44 -15.72 9.68
C LEU A 51 6.82 -16.18 10.17
N ASN A 52 7.00 -16.31 11.48
CA ASN A 52 8.26 -16.80 12.07
C ASN A 52 8.62 -18.21 11.59
N ARG A 53 7.65 -19.11 11.44
CA ARG A 53 7.90 -20.45 10.87
C ARG A 53 8.38 -20.34 9.43
N MET A 54 7.75 -19.51 8.62
CA MET A 54 8.15 -19.31 7.22
C MET A 54 9.52 -18.61 7.11
N ASP A 55 9.84 -17.69 8.02
CA ASP A 55 11.17 -17.07 8.12
C ASP A 55 12.23 -18.13 8.42
N SER A 56 11.98 -19.02 9.39
CA SER A 56 12.89 -20.12 9.72
C SER A 56 13.11 -21.11 8.57
N ARG A 57 12.15 -21.19 7.63
CA ARG A 57 12.26 -21.97 6.39
C ARG A 57 13.01 -21.25 5.27
N GLY A 58 13.43 -20.01 5.47
CA GLY A 58 14.15 -19.21 4.47
C GLY A 58 13.27 -18.64 3.36
N VAL A 59 11.96 -18.47 3.61
CA VAL A 59 11.06 -17.85 2.63
C VAL A 59 11.49 -16.42 2.24
N PRO A 60 12.01 -15.56 3.15
CA PRO A 60 12.52 -14.23 2.77
C PRO A 60 13.53 -14.27 1.62
N SER A 61 14.47 -15.22 1.63
CA SER A 61 15.45 -15.35 0.54
C SER A 61 14.82 -15.77 -0.79
N LYS A 62 13.71 -16.51 -0.76
CA LYS A 62 12.92 -16.84 -1.97
C LYS A 62 12.21 -15.61 -2.51
N ILE A 63 11.71 -14.74 -1.62
CA ILE A 63 11.11 -13.45 -1.98
C ILE A 63 12.15 -12.58 -2.68
N GLU A 64 13.35 -12.45 -2.11
CA GLU A 64 14.46 -11.71 -2.72
C GLU A 64 14.83 -12.27 -4.10
N ALA A 65 14.95 -13.59 -4.24
CA ALA A 65 15.19 -14.23 -5.54
C ALA A 65 14.08 -13.92 -6.56
N SER A 66 12.80 -13.96 -6.14
CA SER A 66 11.69 -13.60 -7.00
C SER A 66 11.75 -12.12 -7.42
N GLN A 67 12.08 -11.22 -6.50
CA GLN A 67 12.20 -9.79 -6.76
C GLN A 67 13.40 -9.47 -7.67
N SER A 68 14.48 -10.25 -7.57
CA SER A 68 15.63 -10.15 -8.46
C SER A 68 15.40 -10.76 -9.85
N GLY A 69 14.16 -11.14 -10.18
CA GLY A 69 13.78 -11.71 -11.49
C GLY A 69 14.11 -13.19 -11.65
N ARG A 70 14.57 -13.90 -10.60
CA ARG A 70 14.78 -15.34 -10.70
C ARG A 70 13.44 -16.05 -10.72
N LYS A 71 13.30 -17.01 -11.64
CA LYS A 71 12.15 -17.92 -11.64
C LYS A 71 12.20 -18.81 -10.40
N LEU A 72 11.09 -18.83 -9.67
CA LEU A 72 10.86 -19.74 -8.55
C LEU A 72 10.21 -21.04 -9.04
N SER A 73 10.44 -22.12 -8.30
CA SER A 73 9.64 -23.33 -8.46
C SER A 73 8.17 -23.06 -8.05
N PRO A 74 7.19 -23.86 -8.49
CA PRO A 74 5.80 -23.68 -8.09
C PRO A 74 5.59 -23.72 -6.56
N GLY A 75 6.34 -24.58 -5.85
CA GLY A 75 6.29 -24.66 -4.39
C GLY A 75 6.87 -23.43 -3.70
N ASP A 76 8.01 -22.93 -4.20
CA ASP A 76 8.62 -21.70 -3.67
C ASP A 76 7.72 -20.49 -3.90
N LYS A 77 7.06 -20.43 -5.07
CA LYS A 77 6.10 -19.38 -5.36
C LYS A 77 4.91 -19.42 -4.40
N ALA A 78 4.37 -20.60 -4.10
CA ALA A 78 3.29 -20.75 -3.14
C ALA A 78 3.70 -20.33 -1.71
N ASP A 79 4.94 -20.64 -1.30
CA ASP A 79 5.49 -20.15 -0.03
C ASP A 79 5.57 -18.61 -0.02
N VAL A 80 6.11 -18.01 -1.08
CA VAL A 80 6.22 -16.54 -1.21
C VAL A 80 4.84 -15.87 -1.17
N ASP A 81 3.88 -16.39 -1.93
CA ASP A 81 2.53 -15.83 -2.01
C ASP A 81 1.82 -15.94 -0.64
N ARG A 82 1.98 -17.07 0.06
CA ARG A 82 1.44 -17.25 1.42
C ARG A 82 2.10 -16.31 2.43
N TYR A 83 3.42 -16.14 2.38
CA TYR A 83 4.14 -15.23 3.25
C TYR A 83 3.66 -13.79 3.09
N ASN A 84 3.60 -13.31 1.84
CA ASN A 84 3.14 -11.97 1.52
C ASN A 84 1.68 -11.74 1.95
N ASN A 85 0.82 -12.76 1.81
CA ASN A 85 -0.55 -12.68 2.28
C ASN A 85 -0.63 -12.52 3.81
N LEU A 86 0.10 -13.33 4.56
CA LEU A 86 0.18 -13.25 6.03
C LEU A 86 0.78 -11.92 6.49
N LEU A 87 1.84 -11.45 5.82
CA LEU A 87 2.47 -10.17 6.11
C LEU A 87 1.48 -9.02 5.88
N GLY A 88 0.73 -9.05 4.79
CA GLY A 88 -0.31 -8.05 4.53
C GLY A 88 -1.44 -8.05 5.57
N GLN A 89 -1.79 -9.22 6.13
CA GLN A 89 -2.74 -9.31 7.25
C GLN A 89 -2.13 -8.78 8.55
N TYR A 90 -0.86 -9.11 8.83
CA TYR A 90 -0.14 -8.64 10.02
C TYR A 90 -0.01 -7.12 10.04
N LEU A 91 0.36 -6.53 8.90
CA LEU A 91 0.48 -5.08 8.75
C LEU A 91 -0.90 -4.39 8.77
N GLY A 92 -1.85 -4.88 7.98
CA GLY A 92 -3.19 -4.28 7.90
C GLY A 92 -4.01 -4.41 9.19
N GLY A 93 -3.82 -5.51 9.95
CA GLY A 93 -4.41 -5.69 11.27
C GLY A 93 -3.68 -4.90 12.37
N ARG A 94 -2.65 -4.12 12.01
CA ARG A 94 -1.79 -3.36 12.93
C ARG A 94 -1.21 -4.23 14.06
N CYS A 95 -0.87 -5.47 13.74
CA CYS A 95 -0.31 -6.42 14.71
C CYS A 95 1.16 -6.13 15.10
N HIS A 96 1.76 -5.09 14.51
CA HIS A 96 3.14 -4.65 14.70
C HIS A 96 3.28 -3.45 15.64
N VAL A 97 2.15 -2.86 16.05
CA VAL A 97 2.11 -1.65 16.90
C VAL A 97 2.15 -1.98 18.38
#